data_AF-A0A1Q6TL42-F1
#
_entry.id   AF-A0A1Q6TL42-F1
#
_cell.length_a   1.000
_cell.length_b   1.000
_cell.length_c   1.000
_cell.angle_alpha   90.00
_cell.angle_beta   90.00
_cell.angle_gamma   90.00
#
_symmetry.space_group_name_H-M   'P 1'
#
loop_
_entity.id
_entity.type
_entity.pdbx_description
1 polymer ?
#
loop_
_entity_poly.entity_id
_entity_poly.type
_entity_poly.pdbx_seq_one_letter_code
_entity_poly.pdbx_strand_id
1 'polypeptide(L)'
;MKVSLKKTKKISIHWILNMVTALFLILNCQSVWQRAYNNNFHIYEICFLMIIIDSFYYIGHWGISRSSKNKLLFFSAIYLVVIFLVVLLSVSNTDLVRFLSRFLIYPFFLLYFFSSAPIKCKIEIFKCFVDWMAVISWITFVFWGLSSFEILKPSGTFEIDWGGNIVLYNYHNLYYSSPQQYIDWIGHGIRRNIGIFVEGPMFMLTLILALLFCLIIGKECRIKKWKIVGIVLALISTTSVTGYIFLIFIIGMRMIQNNKRMSNRIIIGSFAAILGVIGIYIFVRMKSDTASFLIRLDDYMTGLKAWISSPIIGIGYENDSVLKSFMSASRWFNTGFSNTIFSVLAYGGVIFAIPFMSPVIRGIYEAKKHKDSQLFLVCFIYFGLYFTVIFYTCYVNFLMWAFLTLIYTYAFDLEI
;
A
#
# COMPACT_ATOMS: atom_id res chain seq x y z
N MET A 1 -9.19 16.92 -51.05
CA MET A 1 -9.09 15.97 -49.91
C MET A 1 -8.72 16.77 -48.65
N LYS A 2 -9.69 17.14 -47.80
CA LYS A 2 -9.40 17.88 -46.55
C LYS A 2 -8.81 16.89 -45.54
N VAL A 3 -7.49 16.91 -45.39
CA VAL A 3 -6.79 16.17 -44.32
C VAL A 3 -7.21 16.82 -43.00
N SER A 4 -8.10 16.17 -42.25
CA SER A 4 -8.41 16.59 -40.89
C SER A 4 -7.16 16.34 -40.04
N LEU A 5 -6.44 17.40 -39.70
CA LEU A 5 -5.40 17.34 -38.69
C LEU A 5 -6.05 16.85 -37.38
N LYS A 6 -5.70 15.62 -36.95
CA LYS A 6 -6.05 15.11 -35.63
C LYS A 6 -5.57 16.14 -34.62
N LYS A 7 -6.49 16.83 -33.93
CA LYS A 7 -6.19 17.69 -32.78
C LYS A 7 -5.28 16.91 -31.85
N THR A 8 -4.02 17.30 -31.76
CA THR A 8 -3.07 16.81 -30.76
C THR A 8 -3.66 17.11 -29.40
N LYS A 9 -3.97 16.05 -28.63
CA LYS A 9 -4.58 16.17 -27.31
C LYS A 9 -3.56 16.88 -26.41
N LYS A 10 -3.79 18.14 -26.08
CA LYS A 10 -2.90 18.92 -25.21
C LYS A 10 -2.79 18.19 -23.87
N ILE A 11 -1.58 17.79 -23.50
CA ILE A 11 -1.31 17.15 -22.21
C ILE A 11 -1.62 18.18 -21.12
N SER A 12 -2.46 17.82 -20.16
CA SER A 12 -2.80 18.70 -19.04
C SER A 12 -1.71 18.65 -17.97
N ILE A 13 -1.42 19.78 -17.36
CA ILE A 13 -0.39 19.89 -16.31
C ILE A 13 -0.76 19.07 -15.06
N HIS A 14 -2.04 19.01 -14.67
CA HIS A 14 -2.49 18.14 -13.57
C HIS A 14 -2.22 16.66 -13.83
N TRP A 15 -2.31 16.21 -15.10
CA TRP A 15 -2.02 14.83 -15.45
C TRP A 15 -0.54 14.51 -15.24
N ILE A 16 0.36 15.43 -15.64
CA ILE A 16 1.81 15.30 -15.41
C ILE A 16 2.10 15.25 -13.92
N LEU A 17 1.53 16.16 -13.13
CA LEU A 17 1.70 16.19 -11.67
C LEU A 17 1.26 14.87 -11.05
N ASN A 18 0.02 14.44 -11.30
CA ASN A 18 -0.48 13.14 -10.83
C ASN A 18 0.40 11.96 -11.27
N MET A 19 0.95 12.00 -12.50
CA MET A 19 1.82 10.95 -13.03
C MET A 19 3.14 10.88 -12.27
N VAL A 20 3.77 12.02 -11.98
CA VAL A 20 5.03 12.08 -11.22
C VAL A 20 4.76 11.76 -9.74
N THR A 21 3.74 12.35 -9.12
CA THR A 21 3.34 12.07 -7.74
C THR A 21 3.06 10.58 -7.54
N ALA A 22 2.30 9.95 -8.45
CA ALA A 22 2.00 8.52 -8.37
C ALA A 22 3.25 7.63 -8.48
N LEU A 23 4.22 7.99 -9.32
CA LEU A 23 5.50 7.26 -9.39
C LEU A 23 6.23 7.32 -8.05
N PHE A 24 6.35 8.51 -7.45
CA PHE A 24 7.04 8.65 -6.16
C PHE A 24 6.27 8.00 -5.01
N LEU A 25 4.94 7.93 -5.07
CA LEU A 25 4.14 7.14 -4.11
C LEU A 25 4.45 5.64 -4.20
N ILE A 26 4.70 5.12 -5.40
CA ILE A 26 5.15 3.73 -5.60
C ILE A 26 6.56 3.55 -5.04
N LEU A 27 7.49 4.45 -5.40
CA LEU A 27 8.88 4.38 -4.94
C LEU A 27 8.99 4.52 -3.42
N ASN A 28 8.09 5.28 -2.78
CA ASN A 28 8.01 5.46 -1.33
C ASN A 28 7.50 4.21 -0.57
N CYS A 29 7.02 3.19 -1.28
CA CYS A 29 6.61 1.91 -0.69
C CYS A 29 7.78 0.94 -0.47
N GLN A 30 8.88 1.43 0.12
CA GLN A 30 10.10 0.63 0.37
C GLN A 30 10.72 0.09 -0.93
N SER A 31 10.90 0.96 -1.93
CA SER A 31 11.72 0.62 -3.09
C SER A 31 13.18 0.41 -2.68
N VAL A 32 13.94 -0.32 -3.50
CA VAL A 32 15.39 -0.51 -3.25
C VAL A 32 16.13 0.83 -3.21
N TRP A 33 15.70 1.83 -3.99
CA TRP A 33 16.32 3.17 -3.97
C TRP A 33 16.01 3.97 -2.71
N GLN A 34 14.83 3.80 -2.13
CA GLN A 34 14.50 4.42 -0.84
C GLN A 34 15.34 3.84 0.31
N ARG A 35 15.77 2.59 0.18
CA ARG A 35 16.53 1.86 1.20
C ARG A 35 17.98 1.60 0.81
N ALA A 36 18.50 2.32 -0.18
CA ALA A 36 19.88 2.13 -0.63
C ALA A 36 20.86 2.42 0.51
N TYR A 37 21.80 1.51 0.73
CA TYR A 37 22.74 1.60 1.85
C TYR A 37 23.77 2.73 1.66
N ASN A 38 24.33 2.83 0.45
CA ASN A 38 25.45 3.73 0.15
C ASN A 38 25.04 5.11 -0.40
N ASN A 39 23.78 5.29 -0.81
CA ASN A 39 23.32 6.50 -1.49
C ASN A 39 21.94 6.93 -1.00
N ASN A 40 21.76 8.21 -0.67
CA ASN A 40 20.44 8.76 -0.41
C ASN A 40 19.82 9.31 -1.71
N PHE A 41 18.83 8.61 -2.25
CA PHE A 41 18.09 9.07 -3.45
C PHE A 41 16.95 10.06 -3.13
N HIS A 42 16.81 10.47 -1.86
CA HIS A 42 15.84 11.45 -1.38
C HIS A 42 14.37 11.11 -1.76
N ILE A 43 14.04 9.82 -1.85
CA ILE A 43 12.71 9.36 -2.30
C ILE A 43 11.60 9.85 -1.36
N TYR A 44 11.85 9.89 -0.05
CA TYR A 44 10.88 10.40 0.94
C TYR A 44 10.60 11.89 0.72
N GLU A 45 11.65 12.69 0.58
CA GLU A 45 11.60 14.14 0.45
C GLU A 45 11.01 14.57 -0.89
N ILE A 46 11.40 13.91 -1.99
CA ILE A 46 10.84 14.19 -3.31
C ILE A 46 9.37 13.79 -3.34
N CYS A 47 8.99 12.63 -2.78
CA CYS A 47 7.58 12.24 -2.70
C CYS A 47 6.76 13.26 -1.89
N PHE A 48 7.29 13.70 -0.75
CA PHE A 48 6.67 14.73 0.08
C PHE A 48 6.46 16.04 -0.70
N LEU A 49 7.51 16.52 -1.36
CA LEU A 49 7.47 17.74 -2.18
C LEU A 49 6.46 17.62 -3.33
N MET A 50 6.42 16.48 -4.03
CA MET A 50 5.48 16.25 -5.12
C MET A 50 4.03 16.29 -4.65
N ILE A 51 3.71 15.69 -3.50
CA ILE A 51 2.36 15.76 -2.91
C ILE A 51 1.99 17.21 -2.60
N ILE A 52 2.90 17.99 -2.00
CA ILE A 52 2.67 19.41 -1.71
C ILE A 52 2.39 20.21 -2.98
N ILE A 53 3.23 20.05 -4.01
CA ILE A 53 3.08 20.76 -5.28
C ILE A 53 1.75 20.40 -5.93
N ASP A 54 1.39 19.12 -5.96
CA ASP A 54 0.14 18.64 -6.55
C ASP A 54 -1.08 19.18 -5.80
N SER A 55 -1.08 19.11 -4.47
CA SER A 55 -2.15 19.66 -3.63
C SER A 55 -2.34 21.16 -3.80
N PHE A 56 -1.25 21.94 -3.82
CA PHE A 56 -1.32 23.38 -4.05
C PHE A 56 -1.72 23.73 -5.48
N TYR A 57 -1.27 22.96 -6.48
CA TYR A 57 -1.74 23.12 -7.85
C TYR A 57 -3.26 22.92 -7.94
N TYR A 58 -3.80 21.86 -7.34
CA TYR A 58 -5.24 21.58 -7.38
C TYR A 58 -6.07 22.70 -6.75
N ILE A 59 -5.60 23.25 -5.63
CA ILE A 59 -6.26 24.37 -4.96
C ILE A 59 -6.08 25.66 -5.75
N GLY A 60 -4.90 25.95 -6.29
CA GLY A 60 -4.65 27.15 -7.08
C GLY A 60 -5.47 27.16 -8.37
N HIS A 61 -5.67 26.00 -9.00
CA HIS A 61 -6.37 25.89 -10.27
C HIS A 61 -7.90 25.80 -10.12
N TRP A 62 -8.42 25.02 -9.16
CA TRP A 62 -9.87 24.82 -8.99
C TRP A 62 -10.46 25.49 -7.75
N GLY A 63 -9.63 26.00 -6.84
CA GLY A 63 -10.09 26.59 -5.58
C GLY A 63 -10.69 25.56 -4.61
N ILE A 64 -11.27 26.08 -3.54
CA ILE A 64 -11.99 25.30 -2.52
C ILE A 64 -13.31 26.00 -2.22
N SER A 65 -14.43 25.27 -2.33
CA SER A 65 -15.75 25.81 -1.98
C SER A 65 -15.85 26.21 -0.49
N ARG A 66 -16.70 27.18 -0.15
CA ARG A 66 -16.87 27.61 1.26
C ARG A 66 -17.31 26.47 2.18
N SER A 67 -18.22 25.61 1.71
CA SER A 67 -18.65 24.40 2.43
C SER A 67 -17.49 23.42 2.62
N SER A 68 -16.62 23.27 1.62
CA SER A 68 -15.42 22.43 1.68
C SER A 68 -14.40 22.92 2.71
N LYS A 69 -14.17 24.25 2.79
CA LYS A 69 -13.15 24.84 3.65
C LYS A 69 -13.34 24.50 5.13
N ASN A 70 -14.55 24.64 5.66
CA ASN A 70 -14.81 24.39 7.07
C ASN A 70 -14.55 22.92 7.44
N LYS A 71 -14.91 21.97 6.57
CA LYS A 71 -14.68 20.54 6.83
C LYS A 71 -13.22 20.15 6.64
N LEU A 72 -12.53 20.72 5.65
CA LEU A 72 -11.09 20.59 5.51
C LEU A 72 -10.37 21.03 6.79
N LEU A 73 -10.71 22.20 7.32
CA LEU A 73 -10.14 22.71 8.57
C LEU A 73 -10.47 21.78 9.74
N PHE A 74 -11.71 21.31 9.85
CA PHE A 74 -12.13 20.39 10.91
C PHE A 74 -11.35 19.06 10.89
N PHE A 75 -11.30 18.36 9.74
CA PHE A 75 -10.57 17.09 9.63
C PHE A 75 -9.06 17.28 9.81
N SER A 76 -8.50 18.36 9.28
CA SER A 76 -7.07 18.67 9.46
C SER A 76 -6.75 19.00 10.92
N ALA A 77 -7.58 19.78 11.59
CA ALA A 77 -7.40 20.14 13.00
C ALA A 77 -7.48 18.90 13.91
N ILE A 78 -8.48 18.04 13.73
CA ILE A 78 -8.59 16.79 14.50
C ILE A 78 -7.36 15.92 14.30
N TYR A 79 -6.93 15.73 13.05
CA TYR A 79 -5.74 14.95 12.76
C TYR A 79 -4.49 15.54 13.42
N LEU A 80 -4.27 16.84 13.28
CA LEU A 80 -3.11 17.52 13.88
C LEU A 80 -3.14 17.48 15.41
N VAL A 81 -4.31 17.56 16.04
CA VAL A 81 -4.46 17.37 17.49
C VAL A 81 -4.05 15.96 17.89
N VAL A 82 -4.50 14.92 17.17
CA VAL A 82 -4.11 13.53 17.46
C VAL A 82 -2.61 13.34 17.28
N ILE A 83 -2.03 13.83 16.17
CA ILE A 83 -0.58 13.75 15.92
C ILE A 83 0.20 14.52 16.98
N PHE A 84 -0.27 15.69 17.41
CA PHE A 84 0.35 16.45 18.49
C PHE A 84 0.31 15.69 19.83
N LEU A 85 -0.81 15.04 20.15
CA LEU A 85 -0.91 14.18 21.34
C LEU A 85 0.08 13.01 21.26
N VAL A 86 0.21 12.34 20.11
CA VAL A 86 1.21 11.28 19.93
C VAL A 86 2.63 11.81 20.12
N VAL A 87 2.93 12.99 19.58
CA VAL A 87 4.24 13.63 19.76
C VAL A 87 4.54 13.87 21.23
N LEU A 88 3.59 14.47 21.97
CA LEU A 88 3.78 14.78 23.38
C LEU A 88 3.93 13.54 24.27
N LEU A 89 3.21 12.46 23.95
CA LEU A 89 3.07 11.30 24.83
C LEU A 89 4.00 10.14 24.49
N SER A 90 4.41 10.02 23.22
CA SER A 90 5.05 8.81 22.72
C SER A 90 6.32 9.06 21.90
N VAL A 91 6.59 10.29 21.43
CA VAL A 91 7.73 10.55 20.53
C VAL A 91 8.89 11.19 21.28
N SER A 92 10.08 10.61 21.16
CA SER A 92 11.30 11.16 21.75
C SER A 92 11.80 12.39 20.96
N ASN A 93 12.61 13.24 21.60
CA ASN A 93 13.23 14.40 20.91
C ASN A 93 14.10 13.98 19.73
N THR A 94 14.79 12.83 19.83
CA THR A 94 15.64 12.31 18.74
C THR A 94 14.83 11.84 17.54
N ASP A 95 13.59 11.40 17.76
CA ASP A 95 12.71 10.88 16.71
C ASP A 95 11.73 11.92 16.14
N LEU A 96 11.64 13.10 16.76
CA LEU A 96 10.65 14.13 16.44
C LEU A 96 10.64 14.50 14.95
N VAL A 97 11.80 14.84 14.38
CA VAL A 97 11.91 15.26 12.98
C VAL A 97 11.48 14.14 12.04
N ARG A 98 11.90 12.91 12.33
CA ARG A 98 11.57 11.71 11.54
C ARG A 98 10.08 11.37 11.64
N PHE A 99 9.47 11.52 12.81
CA PHE A 99 8.05 11.32 13.00
C PHE A 99 7.24 12.37 12.24
N LEU A 100 7.53 13.66 12.44
CA LEU A 100 6.80 14.75 11.82
C LEU A 100 6.91 14.71 10.29
N SER A 101 8.08 14.40 9.72
CA SER A 101 8.25 14.29 8.27
C SER A 101 7.38 13.18 7.67
N ARG A 102 7.13 12.09 8.41
CA ARG A 102 6.29 10.96 7.97
C ARG A 102 4.79 11.24 8.09
N PHE A 103 4.35 11.92 9.15
CA PHE A 103 2.93 12.04 9.49
C PHE A 103 2.29 13.40 9.15
N LEU A 104 3.04 14.47 8.91
CA LEU A 104 2.46 15.76 8.52
C LEU A 104 1.94 15.81 7.07
N ILE A 105 2.01 14.70 6.33
CA ILE A 105 1.59 14.64 4.93
C ILE A 105 0.06 14.59 4.73
N TYR A 106 -0.68 14.07 5.71
CA TYR A 106 -2.12 13.83 5.57
C TYR A 106 -2.95 15.09 5.24
N PRO A 107 -2.75 16.26 5.87
CA PRO A 107 -3.46 17.48 5.51
C PRO A 107 -3.29 17.88 4.04
N PHE A 108 -2.14 17.58 3.41
CA PHE A 108 -1.94 17.86 1.99
C PHE A 108 -2.79 16.96 1.10
N PHE A 109 -3.00 15.69 1.44
CA PHE A 109 -3.95 14.85 0.71
C PHE A 109 -5.41 15.30 0.93
N LEU A 110 -5.77 15.77 2.12
CA LEU A 110 -7.08 16.38 2.33
C LEU A 110 -7.25 17.63 1.45
N LEU A 111 -6.24 18.50 1.39
CA LEU A 111 -6.19 19.68 0.52
C LEU A 111 -6.44 19.31 -0.96
N TYR A 112 -5.74 18.29 -1.47
CA TYR A 112 -5.91 17.76 -2.83
C TYR A 112 -7.37 17.35 -3.09
N PHE A 113 -7.95 16.52 -2.22
CA PHE A 113 -9.30 15.98 -2.43
C PHE A 113 -10.44 16.96 -2.12
N PHE A 114 -10.23 17.96 -1.27
CA PHE A 114 -11.21 19.02 -0.99
C PHE A 114 -11.25 20.14 -2.02
N SER A 115 -10.29 20.17 -2.97
CA SER A 115 -10.35 21.05 -4.13
C SER A 115 -11.69 20.94 -4.87
N SER A 116 -12.12 21.99 -5.56
CA SER A 116 -13.33 21.95 -6.38
C SER A 116 -13.11 21.28 -7.75
N ALA A 117 -12.03 20.52 -7.90
CA ALA A 117 -11.72 19.82 -9.15
C ALA A 117 -12.80 18.79 -9.50
N PRO A 118 -13.07 18.53 -10.80
CA PRO A 118 -13.95 17.44 -11.20
C PRO A 118 -13.48 16.10 -10.64
N ILE A 119 -14.43 15.20 -10.31
CA ILE A 119 -14.14 13.87 -9.77
C ILE A 119 -13.11 13.10 -10.60
N LYS A 120 -13.24 13.16 -11.93
CA LYS A 120 -12.30 12.53 -12.88
C LYS A 120 -10.86 13.00 -12.72
N CYS A 121 -10.66 14.28 -12.39
CA CYS A 121 -9.33 14.82 -12.11
C CYS A 121 -8.83 14.36 -10.73
N LYS A 122 -9.69 14.31 -9.70
CA LYS A 122 -9.27 13.87 -8.35
C LYS A 122 -8.84 12.41 -8.32
N ILE A 123 -9.54 11.53 -9.04
CA ILE A 123 -9.21 10.10 -9.10
C ILE A 123 -8.06 9.78 -10.07
N GLU A 124 -7.58 10.77 -10.83
CA GLU A 124 -6.56 10.53 -11.85
C GLU A 124 -5.23 10.06 -11.25
N ILE A 125 -4.89 10.48 -10.03
CA ILE A 125 -3.73 9.97 -9.29
C ILE A 125 -3.77 8.44 -9.11
N PHE A 126 -4.94 7.86 -8.81
CA PHE A 126 -5.11 6.41 -8.72
C PHE A 126 -4.91 5.74 -10.08
N LYS A 127 -5.41 6.36 -11.15
CA LYS A 127 -5.18 5.86 -12.51
C LYS A 127 -3.71 5.92 -12.89
N CYS A 128 -3.00 7.00 -12.59
CA CYS A 128 -1.56 7.12 -12.84
C CYS A 128 -0.76 6.08 -12.05
N PHE A 129 -1.16 5.79 -10.81
CA PHE A 129 -0.55 4.72 -10.01
C PHE A 129 -0.73 3.35 -10.67
N VAL A 130 -1.95 3.03 -11.13
CA VAL A 130 -2.22 1.79 -11.89
C VAL A 130 -1.41 1.72 -13.18
N ASP A 131 -1.27 2.85 -13.88
CA ASP A 131 -0.55 2.92 -15.15
C ASP A 131 0.95 2.61 -14.95
N TRP A 132 1.57 3.19 -13.90
CA TRP A 132 2.95 2.87 -13.52
C TRP A 132 3.11 1.44 -13.05
N MET A 133 2.25 0.98 -12.15
CA MET A 133 2.33 -0.39 -11.64
C MET A 133 2.15 -1.42 -12.74
N ALA A 134 1.33 -1.17 -13.75
CA ALA A 134 1.21 -2.06 -14.91
C ALA A 134 2.52 -2.17 -15.70
N VAL A 135 3.22 -1.05 -15.93
CA VAL A 135 4.52 -1.03 -16.63
C VAL A 135 5.57 -1.75 -15.80
N ILE A 136 5.70 -1.41 -14.51
CA ILE A 136 6.63 -2.07 -13.58
C ILE A 136 6.35 -3.57 -13.51
N SER A 137 5.08 -3.98 -13.46
CA SER A 137 4.69 -5.39 -13.40
C SER A 137 5.16 -6.18 -14.63
N TRP A 138 5.00 -5.64 -15.84
CA TRP A 138 5.46 -6.32 -17.04
C TRP A 138 6.98 -6.42 -17.11
N ILE A 139 7.69 -5.33 -16.81
CA ILE A 139 9.15 -5.31 -16.78
C ILE A 139 9.66 -6.35 -15.78
N THR A 140 9.21 -6.27 -14.54
CA THR A 140 9.67 -7.16 -13.47
C THR A 140 9.29 -8.61 -13.71
N PHE A 141 8.11 -8.91 -14.27
CA PHE A 141 7.71 -10.28 -14.60
C PHE A 141 8.61 -10.90 -15.67
N VAL A 142 8.94 -10.16 -16.74
CA VAL A 142 9.84 -10.62 -17.80
C VAL A 142 11.24 -10.85 -17.26
N PHE A 143 11.80 -9.88 -16.54
CA PHE A 143 13.15 -9.98 -15.97
C PHE A 143 13.24 -11.08 -14.92
N TRP A 144 12.24 -11.22 -14.05
CA TRP A 144 12.15 -12.32 -13.09
C TRP A 144 12.17 -13.67 -13.80
N GLY A 145 11.33 -13.86 -14.82
CA GLY A 145 11.29 -15.10 -15.60
C GLY A 145 12.64 -15.43 -16.23
N LEU A 146 13.21 -14.47 -16.96
CA LEU A 146 14.52 -14.63 -17.60
C LEU A 146 15.66 -14.92 -16.60
N SER A 147 15.63 -14.27 -15.43
CA SER A 147 16.61 -14.50 -14.37
C SER A 147 16.45 -15.85 -13.68
N SER A 148 15.21 -16.33 -13.52
CA SER A 148 14.89 -17.59 -12.84
C SER A 148 15.29 -18.81 -13.65
N PHE A 149 15.29 -18.68 -14.99
CA PHE A 149 15.77 -19.72 -15.91
C PHE A 149 17.25 -19.54 -16.29
N GLU A 150 17.98 -18.68 -15.59
CA GLU A 150 19.41 -18.38 -15.82
C GLU A 150 19.75 -17.86 -17.24
N ILE A 151 18.73 -17.48 -18.02
CA ILE A 151 18.89 -16.89 -19.36
C ILE A 151 19.52 -15.49 -19.26
N LEU A 152 19.15 -14.73 -18.23
CA LEU A 152 19.70 -13.41 -17.96
C LEU A 152 20.56 -13.42 -16.68
N LYS A 153 21.81 -12.98 -16.81
CA LYS A 153 22.74 -12.82 -15.68
C LYS A 153 22.59 -11.44 -15.02
N PRO A 154 22.89 -11.30 -13.71
CA PRO A 154 22.92 -9.99 -13.06
C PRO A 154 23.89 -9.04 -13.77
N SER A 155 23.46 -7.80 -13.98
CA SER A 155 24.30 -6.71 -14.49
C SER A 155 25.21 -6.10 -13.42
N GLY A 156 24.92 -6.37 -12.14
CA GLY A 156 25.69 -5.88 -10.99
C GLY A 156 25.02 -6.27 -9.68
N THR A 157 25.43 -5.63 -8.59
CA THR A 157 24.82 -5.75 -7.26
C THR A 157 24.27 -4.41 -6.79
N PHE A 158 23.39 -4.44 -5.79
CA PHE A 158 22.85 -3.24 -5.15
C PHE A 158 22.62 -3.51 -3.67
N GLU A 159 23.15 -2.66 -2.80
CA GLU A 159 23.07 -2.81 -1.35
C GLU A 159 21.93 -2.00 -0.76
N ILE A 160 21.14 -2.62 0.11
CA ILE A 160 20.03 -1.99 0.82
C ILE A 160 20.16 -2.18 2.34
N ASP A 161 19.58 -1.26 3.11
CA ASP A 161 19.30 -1.42 4.54
C ASP A 161 17.82 -1.82 4.75
N TRP A 162 17.60 -3.09 5.08
CA TRP A 162 16.27 -3.61 5.37
C TRP A 162 16.35 -4.67 6.48
N GLY A 163 16.61 -4.20 7.71
CA GLY A 163 16.92 -5.08 8.84
C GLY A 163 18.38 -5.54 8.84
N GLY A 164 19.27 -4.70 8.30
CA GLY A 164 20.68 -5.01 8.05
C GLY A 164 21.07 -4.76 6.58
N ASN A 165 22.37 -4.79 6.30
CA ASN A 165 22.88 -4.67 4.93
C ASN A 165 22.59 -5.96 4.15
N ILE A 166 21.79 -5.84 3.09
CA ILE A 166 21.44 -6.93 2.18
C ILE A 166 21.95 -6.58 0.77
N VAL A 167 22.72 -7.49 0.18
CA VAL A 167 23.20 -7.39 -1.20
C VAL A 167 22.19 -8.06 -2.14
N LEU A 168 21.62 -7.28 -3.06
CA LEU A 168 20.73 -7.74 -4.12
C LEU A 168 21.46 -7.90 -5.44
N TYR A 169 20.99 -8.82 -6.29
CA TYR A 169 21.38 -8.88 -7.69
C TYR A 169 20.59 -7.86 -8.49
N ASN A 170 21.30 -7.03 -9.26
CA ASN A 170 20.74 -5.95 -10.07
C ASN A 170 20.66 -6.35 -11.54
N TYR A 171 19.51 -6.15 -12.17
CA TYR A 171 19.29 -6.34 -13.60
C TYR A 171 18.91 -5.01 -14.24
N HIS A 172 19.93 -4.24 -14.63
CA HIS A 172 19.87 -2.94 -15.31
C HIS A 172 19.07 -1.87 -14.57
N ASN A 173 18.95 -1.96 -13.24
CA ASN A 173 18.09 -1.13 -12.40
C ASN A 173 16.59 -1.23 -12.73
N LEU A 174 16.18 -2.28 -13.45
CA LEU A 174 14.79 -2.51 -13.84
C LEU A 174 14.13 -3.63 -13.03
N TYR A 175 14.94 -4.51 -12.44
CA TYR A 175 14.52 -5.61 -11.59
C TYR A 175 15.66 -5.98 -10.65
N TYR A 176 15.30 -6.38 -9.44
CA TYR A 176 16.23 -6.83 -8.41
C TYR A 176 15.84 -8.23 -7.93
N SER A 177 16.83 -9.03 -7.56
CA SER A 177 16.61 -10.36 -7.02
C SER A 177 17.40 -10.55 -5.74
N SER A 178 16.74 -11.05 -4.69
CA SER A 178 17.37 -11.32 -3.40
C SER A 178 17.85 -12.78 -3.32
N PRO A 179 19.12 -13.03 -2.96
CA PRO A 179 19.60 -14.38 -2.69
C PRO A 179 19.02 -15.00 -1.41
N GLN A 180 18.34 -14.23 -0.56
CA GLN A 180 17.72 -14.74 0.68
C GLN A 180 16.23 -15.07 0.51
N GLN A 181 15.62 -14.71 -0.63
CA GLN A 181 14.19 -14.88 -0.87
C GLN A 181 13.92 -15.97 -1.89
N TYR A 182 14.20 -17.21 -1.49
CA TYR A 182 13.90 -18.42 -2.26
C TYR A 182 12.63 -19.11 -1.78
N ILE A 183 11.97 -19.79 -2.71
CA ILE A 183 10.92 -20.76 -2.43
C ILE A 183 11.28 -22.04 -3.16
N ASP A 184 11.15 -23.16 -2.46
CA ASP A 184 11.19 -24.47 -3.09
C ASP A 184 9.92 -24.67 -3.92
N TRP A 185 10.09 -24.74 -5.23
CA TRP A 185 9.02 -24.96 -6.18
C TRP A 185 9.27 -26.30 -6.90
N ILE A 186 8.59 -27.35 -6.42
CA ILE A 186 8.66 -28.70 -7.01
C ILE A 186 10.13 -29.20 -7.08
N GLY A 187 10.88 -29.09 -5.98
CA GLY A 187 12.27 -29.55 -5.89
C GLY A 187 13.30 -28.62 -6.54
N HIS A 188 12.87 -27.51 -7.15
CA HIS A 188 13.73 -26.47 -7.68
C HIS A 188 13.54 -25.16 -6.89
N GLY A 189 14.62 -24.64 -6.32
CA GLY A 189 14.60 -23.36 -5.62
C GLY A 189 14.45 -22.19 -6.61
N ILE A 190 13.27 -21.57 -6.64
CA ILE A 190 13.01 -20.38 -7.46
C ILE A 190 13.01 -19.14 -6.56
N ARG A 191 13.67 -18.06 -7.01
CA ARG A 191 13.66 -16.78 -6.30
C ARG A 191 12.30 -16.11 -6.45
N ARG A 192 11.83 -15.46 -5.39
CA ARG A 192 10.58 -14.68 -5.42
C ARG A 192 10.77 -13.43 -6.29
N ASN A 193 9.74 -13.04 -7.04
CA ASN A 193 9.75 -11.73 -7.68
C ASN A 193 9.57 -10.63 -6.63
N ILE A 194 10.60 -9.81 -6.42
CA ILE A 194 10.58 -8.64 -5.52
C ILE A 194 10.47 -7.33 -6.30
N GLY A 195 10.47 -7.39 -7.63
CA GLY A 195 10.39 -6.22 -8.50
C GLY A 195 11.51 -5.21 -8.26
N ILE A 196 11.10 -3.97 -7.95
CA ILE A 196 11.97 -2.84 -7.58
C ILE A 196 11.92 -2.54 -6.07
N PHE A 197 11.47 -3.51 -5.26
CA PHE A 197 11.24 -3.36 -3.83
C PHE A 197 12.21 -4.20 -3.01
N VAL A 198 12.34 -3.86 -1.73
CA VAL A 198 13.25 -4.54 -0.80
C VAL A 198 12.87 -6.01 -0.53
N GLU A 199 11.59 -6.37 -0.69
CA GLU A 199 11.12 -7.74 -0.48
C GLU A 199 9.79 -8.05 -1.20
N GLY A 200 9.49 -9.35 -1.35
CA GLY A 200 8.26 -9.83 -1.97
C GLY A 200 6.96 -9.26 -1.35
N PRO A 201 6.80 -9.17 -0.02
CA PRO A 201 5.63 -8.54 0.60
C PRO A 201 5.42 -7.06 0.23
N MET A 202 6.50 -6.27 0.07
CA MET A 202 6.40 -4.86 -0.36
C MET A 202 5.97 -4.74 -1.81
N PHE A 203 6.51 -5.60 -2.70
CA PHE A 203 6.03 -5.63 -4.07
C PHE A 203 4.56 -6.08 -4.15
N MET A 204 4.20 -7.13 -3.43
CA MET A 204 2.81 -7.62 -3.34
C MET A 204 1.85 -6.52 -2.87
N LEU A 205 2.22 -5.75 -1.84
CA LEU A 205 1.42 -4.62 -1.36
C LEU A 205 1.08 -3.64 -2.49
N THR A 206 2.08 -3.18 -3.25
CA THR A 206 1.85 -2.20 -4.33
C THR A 206 1.00 -2.76 -5.48
N LEU A 207 1.13 -4.06 -5.78
CA LEU A 207 0.29 -4.76 -6.76
C LEU A 207 -1.16 -4.88 -6.29
N ILE A 208 -1.39 -5.23 -5.02
CA ILE A 208 -2.74 -5.27 -4.44
C ILE A 208 -3.34 -3.86 -4.42
N LEU A 209 -2.59 -2.83 -4.00
CA LEU A 209 -3.07 -1.44 -4.06
C LEU A 209 -3.46 -1.03 -5.48
N ALA A 210 -2.69 -1.39 -6.50
CA ALA A 210 -3.05 -1.13 -7.89
C ALA A 210 -4.37 -1.84 -8.31
N LEU A 211 -4.59 -3.09 -7.86
CA LEU A 211 -5.87 -3.78 -8.08
C LEU A 211 -7.03 -3.12 -7.34
N LEU A 212 -6.82 -2.66 -6.10
CA LEU A 212 -7.82 -1.88 -5.35
C LEU A 212 -8.15 -0.57 -6.05
N PHE A 213 -7.14 0.13 -6.58
CA PHE A 213 -7.35 1.36 -7.34
C PHE A 213 -8.11 1.10 -8.63
N CYS A 214 -7.86 -0.02 -9.31
CA CYS A 214 -8.68 -0.45 -10.46
C CYS A 214 -10.15 -0.68 -10.09
N LEU A 215 -10.44 -1.14 -8.86
CA LEU A 215 -11.81 -1.22 -8.36
C LEU A 215 -12.35 0.20 -8.16
N ILE A 216 -11.69 1.03 -7.36
CA ILE A 216 -12.11 2.41 -7.04
C ILE A 216 -12.47 3.20 -8.31
N ILE A 217 -11.60 3.22 -9.32
CA ILE A 217 -11.79 4.03 -10.53
C ILE A 217 -12.60 3.34 -11.63
N GLY A 218 -12.97 2.07 -11.44
CA GLY A 218 -13.53 1.23 -12.51
C GLY A 218 -14.85 1.70 -13.08
N LYS A 219 -15.65 2.45 -12.28
CA LYS A 219 -16.91 3.07 -12.73
C LYS A 219 -16.67 4.32 -13.58
N GLU A 220 -15.61 5.07 -13.28
CA GLU A 220 -15.30 6.36 -13.90
C GLU A 220 -14.38 6.25 -15.12
N CYS A 221 -13.50 5.25 -15.14
CA CYS A 221 -12.44 5.09 -16.12
C CYS A 221 -12.28 3.64 -16.55
N ARG A 222 -12.31 3.39 -17.86
CA ARG A 222 -12.05 2.06 -18.42
C ARG A 222 -10.57 1.70 -18.29
N ILE A 223 -10.28 0.66 -17.51
CA ILE A 223 -8.94 0.08 -17.39
C ILE A 223 -8.69 -0.95 -18.51
N LYS A 224 -7.57 -0.81 -19.20
CA LYS A 224 -7.17 -1.73 -20.29
C LYS A 224 -6.77 -3.08 -19.69
N LYS A 225 -7.24 -4.18 -20.31
CA LYS A 225 -7.02 -5.55 -19.82
C LYS A 225 -5.54 -5.90 -19.61
N TRP A 226 -4.65 -5.44 -20.50
CA TRP A 226 -3.21 -5.71 -20.39
C TRP A 226 -2.58 -5.21 -19.09
N LYS A 227 -3.13 -4.13 -18.50
CA LYS A 227 -2.67 -3.59 -17.22
C LYS A 227 -2.97 -4.56 -16.08
N ILE A 228 -4.22 -5.03 -16.04
CA ILE A 228 -4.68 -6.00 -15.06
C ILE A 228 -3.91 -7.31 -15.19
N VAL A 229 -3.74 -7.81 -16.43
CA VAL A 229 -2.99 -9.05 -16.70
C VAL A 229 -1.54 -8.93 -16.21
N GLY A 230 -0.84 -7.84 -16.54
CA GLY A 230 0.53 -7.62 -16.06
C GLY A 230 0.61 -7.63 -14.53
N ILE A 231 -0.26 -6.87 -13.85
CA ILE A 231 -0.32 -6.80 -12.39
C ILE A 231 -0.58 -8.18 -11.78
N VAL A 232 -1.52 -8.96 -12.34
CA VAL A 232 -1.84 -10.30 -11.84
C VAL A 232 -0.68 -11.28 -12.05
N LEU A 233 -0.03 -11.27 -13.23
CA LEU A 233 1.12 -12.15 -13.49
C LEU A 233 2.29 -11.81 -12.56
N ALA A 234 2.60 -10.53 -12.36
CA ALA A 234 3.59 -10.11 -11.39
C ALA A 234 3.22 -10.55 -9.97
N LEU A 235 1.95 -10.39 -9.57
CA LEU A 235 1.46 -10.82 -8.25
C LEU A 235 1.64 -12.32 -8.03
N ILE A 236 1.33 -13.14 -9.04
CA ILE A 236 1.57 -14.59 -9.00
C ILE A 236 3.07 -14.88 -8.80
N SER A 237 3.95 -14.20 -9.56
CA SER A 237 5.40 -14.41 -9.44
C SER A 237 6.01 -13.94 -8.11
N THR A 238 5.33 -13.08 -7.33
CA THR A 238 5.77 -12.72 -5.96
C THR A 238 5.69 -13.88 -4.97
N THR A 239 4.96 -14.94 -5.34
CA THR A 239 4.77 -16.14 -4.52
C THR A 239 4.36 -15.81 -3.09
N SER A 240 3.48 -14.82 -2.96
CA SER A 240 2.98 -14.31 -1.70
C SER A 240 1.59 -14.86 -1.41
N VAL A 241 1.45 -15.66 -0.35
CA VAL A 241 0.17 -16.27 0.03
C VAL A 241 -0.88 -15.21 0.36
N THR A 242 -0.50 -14.14 1.06
CA THR A 242 -1.37 -12.97 1.27
C THR A 242 -1.86 -12.40 -0.06
N GLY A 243 -0.96 -12.26 -1.04
CA GLY A 243 -1.30 -11.79 -2.38
C GLY A 243 -2.29 -12.71 -3.09
N TYR A 244 -2.11 -14.03 -2.96
CA TYR A 244 -3.01 -15.03 -3.56
C TYR A 244 -4.40 -15.00 -2.93
N ILE A 245 -4.48 -14.94 -1.60
CA ILE A 245 -5.75 -14.84 -0.86
C ILE A 245 -6.52 -13.60 -1.32
N PHE A 246 -5.87 -12.43 -1.35
CA PHE A 246 -6.53 -11.20 -1.80
C PHE A 246 -6.91 -11.24 -3.27
N LEU A 247 -6.09 -11.82 -4.15
CA LEU A 247 -6.43 -11.98 -5.56
C LEU A 247 -7.66 -12.88 -5.75
N ILE A 248 -7.72 -14.03 -5.08
CA ILE A 248 -8.88 -14.93 -5.10
C ILE A 248 -10.12 -14.19 -4.60
N PHE A 249 -10.00 -13.41 -3.53
CA PHE A 249 -11.12 -12.64 -2.99
C PHE A 249 -11.62 -11.57 -3.97
N ILE A 250 -10.71 -10.85 -4.65
CA ILE A 250 -11.06 -9.86 -5.69
C ILE A 250 -11.78 -10.54 -6.86
N ILE A 251 -11.24 -11.64 -7.38
CA ILE A 251 -11.81 -12.37 -8.51
C ILE A 251 -13.17 -12.96 -8.13
N GLY A 252 -13.24 -13.67 -7.00
CA GLY A 252 -14.45 -14.31 -6.49
C GLY A 252 -15.58 -13.30 -6.29
N MET A 253 -15.30 -12.15 -5.66
CA MET A 253 -16.31 -11.10 -5.47
C MET A 253 -16.78 -10.50 -6.78
N ARG A 254 -15.88 -10.26 -7.76
CA ARG A 254 -16.29 -9.80 -9.09
C ARG A 254 -17.16 -10.82 -9.81
N MET A 255 -16.85 -12.12 -9.69
CA MET A 255 -17.68 -13.19 -10.26
C MET A 255 -19.07 -13.21 -9.62
N ILE A 256 -19.17 -13.06 -8.30
CA ILE A 256 -20.43 -12.99 -7.57
C ILE A 256 -21.26 -11.77 -8.01
N GLN A 257 -20.64 -10.59 -8.08
CA GLN A 257 -21.31 -9.34 -8.47
C GLN A 257 -21.85 -9.39 -9.91
N ASN A 258 -21.07 -9.95 -10.84
CA ASN A 258 -21.45 -10.04 -12.26
C ASN A 258 -22.49 -11.14 -12.54
N ASN A 259 -22.67 -12.11 -11.64
CA ASN A 259 -23.64 -13.18 -11.83
C ASN A 259 -25.04 -12.71 -11.40
N LYS A 260 -26.04 -12.87 -12.27
CA LYS A 260 -27.43 -12.45 -11.97
C LYS A 260 -28.19 -13.46 -11.10
N ARG A 261 -27.80 -14.75 -11.10
CA ARG A 261 -28.51 -15.81 -10.38
C ARG A 261 -27.97 -16.02 -8.97
N MET A 262 -28.86 -15.99 -7.97
CA MET A 262 -28.48 -16.17 -6.56
C MET A 262 -27.86 -17.55 -6.27
N SER A 263 -28.37 -18.62 -6.88
CA SER A 263 -27.80 -19.97 -6.74
C SER A 263 -26.34 -20.03 -7.17
N ASN A 264 -26.01 -19.40 -8.31
CA ASN A 264 -24.62 -19.34 -8.78
C ASN A 264 -23.74 -18.50 -7.85
N ARG A 265 -24.27 -17.42 -7.28
CA ARG A 265 -23.54 -16.62 -6.28
C ARG A 265 -23.19 -17.43 -5.04
N ILE A 266 -24.13 -18.25 -4.57
CA ILE A 266 -23.93 -19.16 -3.43
C ILE A 266 -22.88 -20.22 -3.79
N ILE A 267 -22.98 -20.86 -4.96
CA ILE A 267 -22.01 -21.88 -5.40
C ILE A 267 -20.60 -21.29 -5.52
N ILE A 268 -20.46 -20.13 -6.17
CA ILE A 268 -19.15 -19.45 -6.32
C ILE A 268 -18.61 -19.04 -4.96
N GLY A 269 -19.45 -18.48 -4.09
CA GLY A 269 -19.07 -18.08 -2.73
C GLY A 269 -18.62 -19.26 -1.87
N SER A 270 -19.38 -20.36 -1.87
CA SER A 270 -19.03 -21.58 -1.15
C SER A 270 -17.76 -22.22 -1.68
N PHE A 271 -17.58 -22.28 -3.00
CA PHE A 271 -16.36 -22.81 -3.62
C PHE A 271 -15.14 -21.95 -3.28
N ALA A 272 -15.26 -20.63 -3.35
CA ALA A 272 -14.19 -19.70 -2.96
C ALA A 272 -13.85 -19.82 -1.46
N ALA A 273 -14.86 -20.01 -0.59
CA ALA A 273 -14.65 -20.22 0.84
C ALA A 273 -13.92 -21.55 1.12
N ILE A 274 -14.32 -22.64 0.46
CA ILE A 274 -13.67 -23.95 0.59
C ILE A 274 -12.21 -23.87 0.12
N LEU A 275 -11.96 -23.29 -1.07
CA LEU A 275 -10.60 -23.08 -1.56
C LEU A 275 -9.78 -22.18 -0.62
N GLY A 276 -10.42 -21.16 -0.02
CA GLY A 276 -9.81 -20.31 0.99
C GLY A 276 -9.37 -21.10 2.22
N VAL A 277 -10.25 -21.94 2.78
CA VAL A 277 -9.96 -22.79 3.94
C VAL A 277 -8.86 -23.82 3.62
N ILE A 278 -8.95 -24.50 2.49
CA ILE A 278 -7.93 -25.45 2.04
C ILE A 278 -6.59 -24.74 1.83
N GLY A 279 -6.61 -23.57 1.19
CA GLY A 279 -5.41 -22.76 0.96
C GLY A 279 -4.76 -22.30 2.27
N ILE A 280 -5.55 -21.86 3.25
CA ILE A 280 -5.07 -21.50 4.59
C ILE A 280 -4.51 -22.73 5.30
N TYR A 281 -5.20 -23.87 5.26
CA TYR A 281 -4.75 -25.11 5.91
C TYR A 281 -3.42 -25.60 5.34
N ILE A 282 -3.33 -25.72 4.01
CA ILE A 282 -2.10 -26.12 3.31
C ILE A 282 -0.98 -25.12 3.63
N PHE A 283 -1.28 -23.83 3.66
CA PHE A 283 -0.31 -22.80 4.01
C PHE A 283 0.22 -22.98 5.43
N VAL A 284 -0.65 -23.08 6.44
CA VAL A 284 -0.22 -23.27 7.84
C VAL A 284 0.63 -24.53 7.97
N ARG A 285 0.26 -25.62 7.30
CA ARG A 285 1.05 -26.85 7.22
C ARG A 285 2.43 -26.66 6.59
N MET A 286 2.51 -25.96 5.45
CA MET A 286 3.76 -25.79 4.71
C MET A 286 4.69 -24.72 5.31
N LYS A 287 4.14 -23.74 6.03
CA LYS A 287 4.89 -22.57 6.51
C LYS A 287 5.15 -22.55 8.00
N SER A 288 4.44 -23.35 8.80
CA SER A 288 4.59 -23.39 10.27
C SER A 288 6.04 -23.60 10.72
N ASP A 289 6.81 -24.40 9.99
CA ASP A 289 8.22 -24.68 10.33
C ASP A 289 9.22 -23.67 9.73
N THR A 290 8.75 -22.67 8.98
CA THR A 290 9.67 -21.69 8.36
C THR A 290 10.00 -20.55 9.32
N ALA A 291 11.28 -20.15 9.37
CA ALA A 291 11.73 -19.00 10.15
C ALA A 291 10.90 -17.72 9.87
N SER A 292 10.51 -17.50 8.61
CA SER A 292 9.71 -16.34 8.18
C SER A 292 8.28 -16.30 8.74
N PHE A 293 7.73 -17.46 9.12
CA PHE A 293 6.40 -17.56 9.72
C PHE A 293 6.48 -17.37 11.24
N LEU A 294 7.46 -18.03 11.87
CA LEU A 294 7.71 -17.91 13.31
C LEU A 294 8.04 -16.46 13.71
N ILE A 295 8.84 -15.76 12.90
CA ILE A 295 9.14 -14.33 13.07
C ILE A 295 7.86 -13.49 13.05
N ARG A 296 6.93 -13.74 12.12
CA ARG A 296 5.66 -12.99 12.05
C ARG A 296 4.74 -13.28 13.24
N LEU A 297 4.70 -14.54 13.70
CA LEU A 297 3.94 -14.90 14.88
C LEU A 297 4.49 -14.20 16.13
N ASP A 298 5.81 -14.18 16.27
CA ASP A 298 6.50 -13.46 17.33
C ASP A 298 6.27 -11.94 17.23
N ASP A 299 6.21 -11.35 16.03
CA ASP A 299 5.84 -9.94 15.84
C ASP A 299 4.43 -9.63 16.36
N TYR A 300 3.45 -10.50 16.09
CA TYR A 300 2.09 -10.33 16.63
C TYR A 300 2.08 -10.43 18.15
N MET A 301 2.76 -11.42 18.71
CA MET A 301 2.83 -11.61 20.16
C MET A 301 3.55 -10.46 20.87
N THR A 302 4.70 -10.04 20.32
CA THR A 302 5.49 -8.92 20.84
C THR A 302 4.69 -7.63 20.81
N GLY A 303 4.08 -7.31 19.66
CA GLY A 303 3.28 -6.09 19.52
C GLY A 303 2.05 -6.08 20.42
N LEU A 304 1.39 -7.23 20.61
CA LEU A 304 0.28 -7.36 21.55
C LEU A 304 0.74 -7.17 23.01
N LYS A 305 1.85 -7.79 23.42
CA LYS A 305 2.40 -7.62 24.78
C LYS A 305 2.81 -6.18 25.06
N ALA A 306 3.54 -5.57 24.11
CA ALA A 306 3.93 -4.16 24.20
C ALA A 306 2.70 -3.25 24.31
N TRP A 307 1.68 -3.46 23.47
CA TRP A 307 0.45 -2.69 23.54
C TRP A 307 -0.30 -2.88 24.87
N ILE A 308 -0.48 -4.11 25.35
CA ILE A 308 -1.17 -4.37 26.63
C ILE A 308 -0.44 -3.70 27.81
N SER A 309 0.89 -3.59 27.76
CA SER A 309 1.67 -2.91 28.79
C SER A 309 1.38 -1.40 28.88
N SER A 310 0.96 -0.78 27.78
CA SER A 310 0.59 0.64 27.71
C SER A 310 -0.48 0.87 26.63
N PRO A 311 -1.77 0.58 26.92
CA PRO A 311 -2.80 0.52 25.89
C PRO A 311 -3.13 1.85 25.21
N ILE A 312 -3.02 2.96 25.96
CA ILE A 312 -3.43 4.29 25.49
C ILE A 312 -2.33 4.94 24.65
N ILE A 313 -1.09 4.94 25.15
CA ILE A 313 0.04 5.70 24.58
C ILE A 313 1.15 4.82 23.97
N GLY A 314 1.09 3.50 24.15
CA GLY A 314 2.14 2.58 23.67
C GLY A 314 3.43 2.70 24.47
N ILE A 315 4.48 2.03 23.99
CA ILE A 315 5.82 1.98 24.60
C ILE A 315 6.77 3.08 24.11
N GLY A 316 6.27 4.00 23.28
CA GLY A 316 7.04 5.04 22.62
C GLY A 316 7.36 4.70 21.16
N TYR A 317 7.38 5.73 20.32
CA TYR A 317 7.57 5.64 18.88
C TYR A 317 8.95 5.10 18.53
N GLU A 318 8.99 3.94 17.86
CA GLU A 318 10.24 3.24 17.50
C GLU A 318 11.21 3.07 18.67
N ASN A 319 10.68 2.88 19.89
CA ASN A 319 11.48 2.59 21.08
C ASN A 319 11.91 1.11 21.11
N ASP A 320 12.89 0.79 20.27
CA ASP A 320 13.44 -0.57 20.11
C ASP A 320 13.99 -1.15 21.42
N SER A 321 14.47 -0.30 22.34
CA SER A 321 15.03 -0.75 23.61
C SER A 321 13.99 -1.45 24.49
N VAL A 322 12.80 -0.87 24.61
CA VAL A 322 11.68 -1.45 25.35
C VAL A 322 11.05 -2.58 24.54
N LEU A 323 10.93 -2.42 23.22
CA LEU A 323 10.34 -3.44 22.36
C LEU A 323 11.08 -4.79 22.46
N LYS A 324 12.42 -4.76 22.49
CA LYS A 324 13.26 -5.96 22.64
C LYS A 324 12.95 -6.76 23.90
N SER A 325 12.46 -6.14 24.97
CA SER A 325 12.11 -6.87 26.21
C SER A 325 10.90 -7.80 26.03
N PHE A 326 10.09 -7.58 24.99
CA PHE A 326 8.93 -8.42 24.66
C PHE A 326 9.22 -9.46 23.56
N MET A 327 10.35 -9.33 22.85
CA MET A 327 10.73 -10.18 21.72
C MET A 327 11.37 -11.50 22.18
N SER A 328 11.27 -12.51 21.32
CA SER A 328 12.03 -13.75 21.50
C SER A 328 13.55 -13.52 21.43
N ALA A 329 14.32 -14.21 22.29
CA ALA A 329 15.78 -14.08 22.36
C ALA A 329 16.49 -14.44 21.04
N SER A 330 15.86 -15.26 20.19
CA SER A 330 16.35 -15.65 18.87
C SER A 330 16.36 -14.51 17.84
N ARG A 331 15.81 -13.33 18.17
CA ARG A 331 15.65 -12.19 17.25
C ARG A 331 16.37 -10.92 17.68
N TRP A 332 17.39 -11.03 18.54
CA TRP A 332 18.11 -9.86 19.08
C TRP A 332 18.66 -8.88 18.01
N PHE A 333 18.91 -9.36 16.79
CA PHE A 333 19.41 -8.59 15.64
C PHE A 333 18.31 -8.07 14.69
N ASN A 334 17.03 -8.45 14.87
CA ASN A 334 15.92 -8.04 14.00
C ASN A 334 14.72 -7.55 14.82
N THR A 335 14.65 -6.23 15.04
CA THR A 335 13.58 -5.54 15.79
C THR A 335 12.41 -5.06 14.93
N GLY A 336 12.44 -5.29 13.62
CA GLY A 336 11.40 -4.81 12.72
C GLY A 336 10.08 -5.58 12.88
N PHE A 337 8.95 -4.87 12.82
CA PHE A 337 7.63 -5.47 12.71
C PHE A 337 7.31 -5.86 11.26
N SER A 338 6.62 -6.98 11.06
CA SER A 338 6.09 -7.39 9.76
C SER A 338 4.72 -6.80 9.40
N ASN A 339 4.04 -6.13 10.34
CA ASN A 339 2.65 -5.70 10.18
C ASN A 339 2.41 -4.29 10.74
N THR A 340 1.47 -3.57 10.14
CA THR A 340 1.14 -2.18 10.47
C THR A 340 0.36 -2.07 11.78
N ILE A 341 -0.67 -2.91 11.98
CA ILE A 341 -1.61 -2.74 13.09
C ILE A 341 -0.93 -2.84 14.47
N PHE A 342 -0.11 -3.87 14.68
CA PHE A 342 0.57 -4.05 15.95
C PHE A 342 1.78 -3.13 16.11
N SER A 343 2.42 -2.71 15.01
CA SER A 343 3.45 -1.68 15.08
C SER A 343 2.89 -0.35 15.60
N VAL A 344 1.76 0.10 15.06
CA VAL A 344 1.12 1.36 15.47
C VAL A 344 0.58 1.27 16.91
N LEU A 345 -0.07 0.16 17.27
CA LEU A 345 -0.57 -0.06 18.64
C LEU A 345 0.57 -0.17 19.66
N ALA A 346 1.66 -0.88 19.34
CA ALA A 346 2.81 -0.98 20.24
C ALA A 346 3.45 0.40 20.44
N TYR A 347 3.69 1.16 19.38
CA TYR A 347 4.44 2.41 19.44
C TYR A 347 3.68 3.60 20.02
N GLY A 348 2.39 3.73 19.73
CA GLY A 348 1.62 4.91 20.13
C GLY A 348 0.23 4.60 20.70
N GLY A 349 -0.04 3.33 21.00
CA GLY A 349 -1.30 2.87 21.60
C GLY A 349 -2.52 3.17 20.74
N VAL A 350 -3.68 3.19 21.39
CA VAL A 350 -4.96 3.51 20.73
C VAL A 350 -4.95 4.93 20.14
N ILE A 351 -4.26 5.90 20.77
CA ILE A 351 -4.19 7.27 20.25
C ILE A 351 -3.59 7.28 18.85
N PHE A 352 -2.47 6.59 18.66
CA PHE A 352 -1.82 6.53 17.35
C PHE A 352 -2.52 5.60 16.35
N ALA A 353 -3.31 4.63 16.83
CA ALA A 353 -4.11 3.77 15.96
C ALA A 353 -5.36 4.45 15.38
N ILE A 354 -5.89 5.51 16.01
CA ILE A 354 -7.11 6.21 15.55
C ILE A 354 -7.01 6.68 14.09
N PRO A 355 -5.93 7.37 13.65
CA PRO A 355 -5.80 7.79 12.26
C PRO A 355 -5.76 6.64 11.25
N PHE A 356 -5.32 5.45 11.65
CA PHE A 356 -5.27 4.25 10.79
C PHE A 356 -6.65 3.59 10.64
N MET A 357 -7.41 3.55 11.74
CA MET A 357 -8.69 2.84 11.81
C MET A 357 -9.86 3.70 11.34
N SER A 358 -9.86 4.99 11.68
CA SER A 358 -11.01 5.87 11.42
C SER A 358 -11.40 6.01 9.94
N PRO A 359 -10.47 6.15 8.96
CA PRO A 359 -10.85 6.24 7.55
C PRO A 359 -11.44 4.91 7.04
N VAL A 360 -10.90 3.78 7.50
CA VAL A 360 -11.39 2.44 7.12
C VAL A 360 -12.79 2.20 7.69
N ILE A 361 -13.02 2.51 8.96
CA ILE A 361 -14.33 2.41 9.60
C ILE A 361 -15.35 3.28 8.85
N ARG A 362 -14.99 4.52 8.52
CA ARG A 362 -15.84 5.40 7.71
C ARG A 362 -16.12 4.80 6.33
N GLY A 363 -15.09 4.32 5.63
CA GLY A 363 -15.25 3.68 4.32
C GLY A 363 -16.21 2.49 4.35
N ILE A 364 -16.13 1.63 5.38
CA ILE A 364 -17.06 0.52 5.61
C ILE A 364 -18.48 1.02 5.88
N TYR A 365 -18.63 2.05 6.73
CA TYR A 365 -19.91 2.66 7.04
C TYR A 365 -20.59 3.20 5.77
N GLU A 366 -19.88 4.01 4.98
CA GLU A 366 -20.42 4.58 3.75
C GLU A 366 -20.69 3.49 2.69
N ALA A 367 -19.82 2.49 2.56
CA ALA A 367 -20.07 1.35 1.68
C ALA A 367 -21.37 0.62 2.02
N LYS A 368 -21.66 0.40 3.31
CA LYS A 368 -22.91 -0.22 3.76
C LYS A 368 -24.11 0.70 3.50
N LYS A 369 -24.01 1.97 3.87
CA LYS A 369 -25.06 2.98 3.69
C LYS A 369 -25.47 3.14 2.23
N HIS A 370 -24.49 3.16 1.32
CA HIS A 370 -24.71 3.30 -0.13
C HIS A 370 -24.82 1.96 -0.86
N LYS A 371 -24.80 0.82 -0.15
CA LYS A 371 -24.80 -0.54 -0.72
C LYS A 371 -23.68 -0.76 -1.76
N ASP A 372 -22.56 -0.05 -1.64
CA ASP A 372 -21.41 -0.21 -2.51
C ASP A 372 -20.54 -1.38 -2.04
N SER A 373 -20.89 -2.56 -2.52
CA SER A 373 -20.14 -3.80 -2.26
C SER A 373 -18.69 -3.77 -2.76
N GLN A 374 -18.37 -2.91 -3.74
CA GLN A 374 -17.01 -2.76 -4.25
C GLN A 374 -16.15 -1.94 -3.28
N LEU A 375 -16.67 -0.84 -2.75
CA LEU A 375 -16.00 -0.07 -1.71
C LEU A 375 -15.82 -0.90 -0.43
N PHE A 376 -16.84 -1.71 -0.07
CA PHE A 376 -16.73 -2.62 1.07
C PHE A 376 -15.56 -3.60 0.90
N LEU A 377 -15.44 -4.21 -0.29
CA LEU A 377 -14.34 -5.09 -0.65
C LEU A 377 -12.98 -4.38 -0.55
N VAL A 378 -12.89 -3.15 -1.09
CA VAL A 378 -11.68 -2.32 -0.99
C VAL A 378 -11.29 -2.09 0.45
N CYS A 379 -12.23 -1.68 1.31
CA CYS A 379 -11.95 -1.45 2.73
C CYS A 379 -11.55 -2.73 3.46
N PHE A 380 -12.19 -3.86 3.17
CA PHE A 380 -11.87 -5.15 3.77
C PHE A 380 -10.44 -5.62 3.45
N ILE A 381 -10.06 -5.59 2.16
CA ILE A 381 -8.70 -5.97 1.75
C ILE A 381 -7.67 -4.99 2.29
N TYR A 382 -7.96 -3.69 2.22
CA TYR A 382 -7.09 -2.65 2.76
C TYR A 382 -6.84 -2.81 4.27
N PHE A 383 -7.88 -3.13 5.02
CA PHE A 383 -7.77 -3.47 6.43
C PHE A 383 -6.95 -4.75 6.66
N GLY A 384 -7.18 -5.79 5.85
CA GLY A 384 -6.39 -7.02 5.89
C GLY A 384 -4.90 -6.81 5.61
N LEU A 385 -4.54 -5.82 4.78
CA LEU A 385 -3.14 -5.45 4.56
C LEU A 385 -2.47 -4.95 5.83
N TYR A 386 -3.17 -4.25 6.73
CA TYR A 386 -2.58 -3.78 7.99
C TYR A 386 -2.10 -4.93 8.89
N PHE A 387 -2.73 -6.09 8.81
CA PHE A 387 -2.31 -7.27 9.57
C PHE A 387 -1.14 -8.00 8.91
N THR A 388 -0.90 -7.82 7.61
CA THR A 388 -0.01 -8.72 6.85
C THR A 388 1.28 -8.04 6.38
N VAL A 389 1.29 -6.72 6.27
CA VAL A 389 2.42 -5.94 5.74
C VAL A 389 2.66 -4.69 6.58
N ILE A 390 3.93 -4.33 6.78
CA ILE A 390 4.37 -3.09 7.41
C ILE A 390 4.45 -1.96 6.37
N PHE A 391 3.49 -1.03 6.40
CA PHE A 391 3.47 0.11 5.47
C PHE A 391 2.90 1.38 6.09
N TYR A 392 2.94 1.46 7.42
CA TYR A 392 2.33 2.54 8.19
C TYR A 392 2.93 3.93 7.88
N THR A 393 4.16 3.97 7.35
CA THR A 393 4.87 5.19 6.93
C THR A 393 4.80 5.48 5.43
N CYS A 394 4.20 4.60 4.61
CA CYS A 394 4.17 4.78 3.16
C CYS A 394 3.13 5.84 2.79
N TYR A 395 3.48 6.85 1.98
CA TYR A 395 2.61 7.98 1.72
C TYR A 395 1.30 7.64 0.99
N VAL A 396 1.27 6.53 0.26
CA VAL A 396 0.05 5.98 -0.35
C VAL A 396 -1.03 5.62 0.70
N ASN A 397 -0.62 5.32 1.94
CA ASN A 397 -1.54 5.07 3.06
C ASN A 397 -2.39 6.32 3.34
N PHE A 398 -1.78 7.50 3.36
CA PHE A 398 -2.47 8.77 3.61
C PHE A 398 -3.32 9.23 2.43
N LEU A 399 -2.92 8.91 1.18
CA LEU A 399 -3.77 9.08 0.00
C LEU A 399 -5.07 8.29 0.18
N MET A 400 -4.96 7.01 0.58
CA MET A 400 -6.12 6.15 0.86
C MET A 400 -6.95 6.66 2.02
N TRP A 401 -6.34 7.13 3.10
CA TRP A 401 -7.07 7.73 4.21
C TRP A 401 -7.88 8.93 3.77
N ALA A 402 -7.28 9.86 3.01
CA ALA A 402 -7.99 11.06 2.58
C ALA A 402 -9.13 10.72 1.63
N PHE A 403 -8.95 9.74 0.74
CA PHE A 403 -10.04 9.22 -0.09
C PHE A 403 -11.18 8.61 0.74
N LEU A 404 -10.88 7.69 1.66
CA LEU A 404 -11.91 7.04 2.50
C LEU A 404 -12.57 8.01 3.49
N THR A 405 -11.87 9.06 3.94
CA THR A 405 -12.45 10.14 4.75
C THR A 405 -13.44 10.99 3.97
N LEU A 406 -13.34 11.03 2.63
CA LEU A 406 -14.12 11.94 1.78
C LEU A 406 -15.07 11.26 0.80
N ILE A 407 -14.99 9.94 0.64
CA ILE A 407 -15.89 9.17 -0.22
C ILE A 407 -17.35 9.41 0.19
N TYR A 408 -18.22 9.62 -0.80
CA TYR A 408 -19.65 9.98 -0.65
C TYR A 408 -19.95 11.23 0.18
N THR A 409 -18.96 12.10 0.37
CA THR A 409 -19.24 13.50 0.69
C THR A 409 -19.39 14.28 -0.62
N TYR A 410 -19.90 15.51 -0.55
CA TYR A 410 -19.90 16.48 -1.67
C TYR A 410 -18.53 16.64 -2.39
N ALA A 411 -17.42 16.17 -1.81
CA ALA A 411 -16.12 16.14 -2.49
C ALA A 411 -16.00 15.00 -3.52
N PHE A 412 -16.84 13.97 -3.40
CA PHE A 412 -16.91 12.71 -4.13
C PHE A 412 -18.39 12.26 -4.27
N ASP A 413 -19.24 13.07 -4.89
CA ASP A 413 -20.54 12.57 -5.35
C ASP A 413 -20.30 11.71 -6.60
N LEU A 414 -20.00 10.43 -6.37
CA LEU A 414 -20.02 9.42 -7.42
C LEU A 414 -21.48 9.17 -7.78
N GLU A 415 -21.90 9.54 -8.99
CA GLU A 415 -23.19 9.10 -9.53
C GLU A 415 -23.20 7.57 -9.55
N ILE A 416 -24.19 6.98 -8.86
CA ILE A 416 -24.35 5.53 -8.69
C ILE A 416 -25.09 4.93 -9.87
#